data_AF-A0A829Z6N9-F1
#
_entry.id   AF-A0A829Z6N9-F1
#
_cell.length_a   1.000
_cell.length_b   1.000
_cell.length_c   1.000
_cell.angle_alpha   90.00
_cell.angle_beta   90.00
_cell.angle_gamma   90.00
#
_symmetry.space_group_name_H-M   'P 1'
#
loop_
_entity.id
_entity.type
_entity.pdbx_description
1 polymer ?
#
loop_
_entity_poly.entity_id
_entity_poly.type
_entity_poly.pdbx_seq_one_letter_code
_entity_poly.pdbx_strand_id
1 'polypeptide(L)'
;MESCDNNFCINDCCNDNCCNEDWCNDDWCCDTICCDERCALASIIQSVAMIETSLSSIICAEGLKIKKAVCLANNLNELIRINESVRETIEIISQLEEALKQKAVYAIEALKELKTD
;
A
#
# COMPACT_ATOMS: atom_id res chain seq x y z
N MET A 1 14.14 22.08 -25.39
CA MET A 1 14.05 20.63 -25.18
C MET A 1 14.21 20.45 -23.69
N GLU A 2 13.13 20.76 -22.97
CA GLU A 2 13.09 20.75 -21.52
C GLU A 2 12.91 19.30 -21.08
N SER A 3 13.83 18.81 -20.24
CA SER A 3 13.72 17.48 -19.67
C SER A 3 12.65 17.52 -18.59
N CYS A 4 11.67 16.62 -18.68
CA CYS A 4 10.78 16.35 -17.57
C CYS A 4 11.58 15.99 -16.32
N ASP A 5 11.39 16.79 -15.27
CA ASP A 5 12.06 16.58 -14.00
C ASP A 5 11.54 15.28 -13.37
N ASN A 6 12.42 14.29 -13.33
CA ASN A 6 12.20 12.90 -12.96
C ASN A 6 11.88 12.65 -11.46
N ASN A 7 11.28 13.61 -10.76
CA ASN A 7 11.13 13.53 -9.31
C ASN A 7 9.67 13.31 -8.90
N PHE A 8 9.33 12.04 -8.76
CA PHE A 8 8.17 11.47 -8.07
C PHE A 8 6.81 11.67 -8.78
N CYS A 9 6.32 10.59 -9.41
CA CYS A 9 4.94 10.48 -9.90
C CYS A 9 3.97 10.45 -8.69
N ILE A 10 3.66 11.61 -8.12
CA ILE A 10 2.60 11.77 -7.12
C ILE A 10 1.51 12.61 -7.77
N ASN A 11 0.51 11.92 -8.32
CA ASN A 11 -0.80 12.43 -8.72
C ASN A 11 -0.89 13.56 -9.79
N ASP A 12 0.22 14.18 -10.21
CA ASP A 12 0.23 15.34 -11.11
C ASP A 12 0.92 15.09 -12.47
N CYS A 13 1.00 13.84 -12.93
CA CYS A 13 1.55 13.51 -14.27
C CYS A 13 0.77 14.13 -15.45
N CYS A 14 -0.33 14.85 -15.20
CA CYS A 14 -1.06 15.61 -16.22
C CYS A 14 -0.63 17.09 -16.32
N ASN A 15 0.25 17.60 -15.46
CA ASN A 15 0.50 19.04 -15.37
C ASN A 15 1.94 19.50 -15.62
N ASP A 16 2.90 18.57 -15.69
CA ASP A 16 4.24 18.85 -16.19
C ASP A 16 4.32 18.40 -17.65
N ASN A 17 4.92 19.22 -18.52
CA ASN A 17 5.06 19.15 -19.99
C ASN A 17 5.62 17.83 -20.61
N CYS A 18 5.33 16.67 -20.05
CA CYS A 18 5.82 15.35 -20.44
C CYS A 18 4.93 14.61 -21.43
N CYS A 19 3.64 14.96 -21.48
CA CYS A 19 2.72 14.49 -22.49
C CYS A 19 2.48 15.71 -23.41
N ASN A 20 3.04 15.72 -24.64
CA ASN A 20 2.90 16.82 -25.61
C ASN A 20 1.43 17.26 -25.71
N GLU A 21 1.16 18.58 -25.69
CA GLU A 21 -0.19 19.19 -25.67
C GLU A 21 -1.16 18.62 -26.73
N ASP A 22 -0.65 18.08 -27.84
CA ASP A 22 -1.46 17.44 -28.90
C ASP A 22 -2.13 16.10 -28.48
N TRP A 23 -1.72 15.50 -27.35
CA TRP A 23 -2.14 14.16 -26.91
C TRP A 23 -2.99 14.19 -25.63
N CYS A 24 -3.09 15.34 -24.94
CA CYS A 24 -4.02 15.54 -23.83
C CYS A 24 -5.27 16.31 -24.27
N ASN A 25 -5.96 15.77 -25.27
CA ASN A 25 -7.37 16.11 -25.44
C ASN A 25 -8.17 15.37 -24.36
N ASP A 26 -8.88 16.16 -23.56
CA ASP A 26 -9.92 15.84 -22.59
C ASP A 26 -10.28 14.34 -22.44
N ASP A 27 -10.18 13.84 -21.21
CA ASP A 27 -10.49 12.48 -20.72
C ASP A 27 -9.50 11.33 -21.00
N TRP A 28 -8.45 11.49 -21.81
CA TRP A 28 -7.60 10.36 -22.24
C TRP A 28 -6.18 10.26 -21.67
N CYS A 29 -5.74 11.18 -20.79
CA CYS A 29 -4.38 11.14 -20.23
C CYS A 29 -4.16 10.07 -19.11
N CYS A 30 -5.05 9.07 -18.99
CA CYS A 30 -4.94 8.04 -17.95
C CYS A 30 -4.77 6.58 -18.45
N ASP A 31 -5.04 6.24 -19.71
CA ASP A 31 -5.32 4.81 -20.01
C ASP A 31 -4.23 3.98 -20.69
N THR A 32 -3.12 4.53 -21.23
CA THR A 32 -2.09 3.63 -21.81
C THR A 32 -0.67 4.19 -22.01
N ILE A 33 -0.45 5.52 -21.99
CA ILE A 33 0.78 6.10 -22.60
C ILE A 33 1.72 6.83 -21.61
N CYS A 34 1.28 7.32 -20.45
CA CYS A 34 2.16 7.99 -19.48
C CYS A 34 2.45 7.10 -18.21
N CYS A 35 2.40 5.76 -18.34
CA CYS A 35 2.84 4.80 -17.31
C CYS A 35 4.25 4.28 -17.60
N ASP A 36 5.29 5.04 -17.24
CA ASP A 36 6.64 4.48 -17.24
C ASP A 36 6.83 3.47 -16.08
N GLU A 37 7.91 2.68 -16.18
CA GLU A 37 8.24 1.65 -15.18
C GLU A 37 8.41 2.24 -13.77
N ARG A 38 8.84 3.50 -13.63
CA ARG A 38 8.99 4.18 -12.34
C ARG A 38 7.64 4.49 -11.73
N CYS A 39 6.68 4.99 -12.50
CA CYS A 39 5.33 5.25 -12.01
C CYS A 39 4.63 3.94 -11.61
N ALA A 40 4.79 2.86 -12.40
CA ALA A 40 4.24 1.53 -12.03
C ALA A 40 4.81 1.00 -10.71
N LEU A 41 6.14 1.09 -10.52
CA LEU A 41 6.80 0.66 -9.29
C LEU A 41 6.41 1.55 -8.09
N ALA A 42 6.26 2.86 -8.29
CA ALA A 42 5.76 3.78 -7.27
C ALA A 42 4.32 3.43 -6.85
N SER A 43 3.45 3.07 -7.80
CA SER A 43 2.09 2.60 -7.50
C SER A 43 2.08 1.31 -6.68
N ILE A 44 3.03 0.39 -6.91
CA ILE A 44 3.17 -0.81 -6.07
C ILE A 44 3.50 -0.41 -4.63
N ILE A 45 4.47 0.49 -4.41
CA ILE A 45 4.85 0.96 -3.06
C ILE A 45 3.67 1.66 -2.38
N GLN A 46 2.95 2.52 -3.12
CA GLN A 46 1.75 3.17 -2.60
C GLN A 46 0.67 2.16 -2.21
N SER A 47 0.44 1.13 -3.04
CA SER A 47 -0.52 0.08 -2.73
C SER A 47 -0.16 -0.66 -1.45
N VAL A 48 1.13 -0.92 -1.20
CA VAL A 48 1.61 -1.54 0.05
C VAL A 48 1.30 -0.64 1.24
N ALA A 49 1.63 0.66 1.17
CA ALA A 49 1.35 1.61 2.25
C ALA A 49 -0.15 1.73 2.59
N MET A 50 -1.01 1.66 1.57
CA MET A 50 -2.47 1.66 1.77
C MET A 50 -2.94 0.38 2.48
N ILE A 51 -2.35 -0.78 2.13
CA ILE A 51 -2.67 -2.04 2.80
C ILE A 51 -2.18 -2.02 4.25
N GLU A 52 -0.97 -1.55 4.53
CA GLU A 52 -0.45 -1.41 5.90
C GLU A 52 -1.35 -0.53 6.77
N THR A 53 -1.87 0.58 6.22
CA THR A 53 -2.86 1.44 6.91
C THR A 53 -4.15 0.66 7.25
N SER A 54 -4.59 -0.19 6.33
CA SER A 54 -5.76 -1.04 6.52
C SER A 54 -5.51 -2.12 7.58
N LEU A 55 -4.33 -2.76 7.57
CA LEU A 55 -3.91 -3.75 8.57
C LEU A 55 -3.84 -3.15 9.98
N SER A 56 -3.30 -1.93 10.12
CA SER A 56 -3.30 -1.19 11.39
C SER A 56 -4.70 -1.00 11.96
N SER A 57 -5.67 -0.68 11.10
CA SER A 57 -7.09 -0.55 11.49
C SER A 57 -7.68 -1.87 11.99
N ILE A 58 -7.32 -3.00 11.35
CA ILE A 58 -7.75 -4.34 11.78
C ILE A 58 -7.15 -4.69 13.14
N ILE A 59 -5.85 -4.46 13.34
CA ILE A 59 -5.18 -4.70 14.63
C ILE A 59 -5.86 -3.90 15.75
N CYS A 60 -6.22 -2.64 15.48
CA CYS A 60 -6.95 -1.81 16.44
C CYS A 60 -8.33 -2.41 16.78
N ALA A 61 -9.06 -2.91 15.79
CA ALA A 61 -10.34 -3.55 15.99
C ALA A 61 -10.23 -4.83 16.84
N GLU A 62 -9.23 -5.67 16.59
CA GLU A 62 -8.95 -6.87 17.41
C GLU A 62 -8.52 -6.49 18.84
N GLY A 63 -7.76 -5.40 19.03
CA GLY A 63 -7.46 -4.86 20.36
C GLY A 63 -8.72 -4.42 21.12
N LEU A 64 -9.65 -3.75 20.43
CA LEU A 64 -10.95 -3.38 21.01
C LEU A 64 -11.80 -4.61 21.35
N LYS A 65 -11.75 -5.67 20.55
CA LYS A 65 -12.41 -6.95 20.82
C LYS A 65 -11.93 -7.57 22.13
N ILE A 66 -10.60 -7.62 22.37
CA ILE A 66 -10.04 -8.07 23.66
C ILE A 66 -10.54 -7.18 24.81
N LYS A 67 -10.45 -5.86 24.65
CA LYS A 67 -10.88 -4.91 25.70
C LYS A 67 -12.34 -5.14 26.09
N LYS A 68 -13.23 -5.34 25.12
CA LYS A 68 -14.65 -5.64 25.36
C LYS A 68 -14.84 -7.01 26.00
N ALA A 69 -14.09 -8.03 25.54
CA ALA A 69 -14.15 -9.37 26.10
C ALA A 69 -13.82 -9.39 27.58
N VAL A 70 -12.78 -8.65 28.01
CA VAL A 70 -12.41 -8.53 29.43
C VAL A 70 -13.54 -7.93 30.28
N CYS A 71 -14.32 -7.00 29.72
CA CYS A 71 -15.43 -6.37 30.43
C CYS A 71 -16.72 -7.21 30.47
N LEU A 72 -16.93 -8.09 29.49
CA LEU A 72 -18.23 -8.75 29.25
C LEU A 72 -18.20 -10.27 29.44
N ALA A 73 -17.03 -10.91 29.44
CA ALA A 73 -16.93 -12.35 29.52
C ALA A 73 -17.46 -12.86 30.86
N ASN A 74 -18.31 -13.89 30.80
CA ASN A 74 -18.91 -14.48 32.00
C ASN A 74 -18.00 -15.53 32.65
N ASN A 75 -16.98 -16.00 31.93
CA ASN A 75 -16.04 -17.00 32.41
C ASN A 75 -14.71 -16.94 31.65
N LEU A 76 -13.70 -17.60 32.23
CA LEU A 76 -12.35 -17.64 31.69
C LEU A 76 -12.26 -18.31 30.31
N ASN A 77 -13.08 -19.34 30.05
CA ASN A 77 -13.03 -20.08 28.78
C ASN A 77 -13.46 -19.20 27.59
N GLU A 78 -14.44 -18.32 27.80
CA GLU A 78 -14.85 -17.34 26.79
C GLU A 78 -13.71 -16.36 26.46
N LEU A 79 -12.99 -15.89 27.48
CA LEU A 79 -11.85 -15.00 27.31
C LEU A 79 -10.69 -15.67 26.58
N ILE A 80 -10.38 -16.93 26.93
CA ILE A 80 -9.36 -17.74 26.24
C ILE A 80 -9.71 -17.89 24.76
N ARG A 81 -10.95 -18.26 24.44
CA ARG A 81 -11.40 -18.44 23.05
C ARG A 81 -11.27 -17.14 22.24
N ILE A 82 -11.63 -16.00 22.82
CA ILE A 82 -11.49 -14.71 22.13
C ILE A 82 -10.02 -14.36 21.92
N ASN A 83 -9.17 -14.60 22.92
CA ASN A 83 -7.73 -14.38 22.82
C ASN A 83 -7.09 -15.26 21.75
N GLU A 84 -7.49 -16.53 21.64
CA GLU A 84 -7.03 -17.45 20.59
C GLU A 84 -7.45 -16.97 19.20
N SER A 85 -8.71 -16.54 19.03
CA SER A 85 -9.18 -15.96 17.77
C SER A 85 -8.41 -14.69 17.38
N VAL A 86 -8.10 -13.81 18.33
CA VAL A 86 -7.30 -12.60 18.05
C VAL A 86 -5.87 -12.99 17.66
N ARG A 87 -5.27 -13.96 18.35
CA ARG A 87 -3.93 -14.47 18.03
C ARG A 87 -3.88 -15.04 16.61
N GLU A 88 -4.87 -15.82 16.19
CA GLU A 88 -4.97 -16.34 14.81
C GLU A 88 -5.01 -15.19 13.79
N THR A 89 -5.80 -14.15 14.04
CA THR A 89 -5.83 -12.95 13.17
C THR A 89 -4.46 -12.28 13.10
N ILE A 90 -3.76 -12.11 14.22
CA ILE A 90 -2.42 -11.50 14.25
C ILE A 90 -1.38 -12.37 13.53
N GLU A 91 -1.47 -13.70 13.63
CA GLU A 91 -0.61 -14.63 12.89
C GLU A 91 -0.82 -14.50 11.37
N ILE A 92 -2.06 -14.39 10.90
CA ILE A 92 -2.38 -14.15 9.48
C ILE A 92 -1.85 -12.79 9.02
N ILE A 93 -2.06 -11.72 9.81
CA ILE A 93 -1.54 -10.39 9.50
C ILE A 93 -0.01 -10.41 9.40
N SER A 94 0.67 -11.12 10.29
CA SER A 94 2.13 -11.25 10.24
C SER A 94 2.64 -11.90 8.96
N GLN A 95 1.90 -12.87 8.40
CA GLN A 95 2.22 -13.47 7.11
C GLN A 95 1.98 -12.50 5.94
N LEU A 96 0.91 -11.70 6.01
CA LEU A 96 0.62 -10.65 5.02
C LEU A 96 1.68 -9.54 5.04
N GLU A 97 2.12 -9.10 6.23
CA GLU A 97 3.19 -8.11 6.41
C GLU A 97 4.49 -8.56 5.73
N GLU A 98 4.88 -9.83 5.88
CA GLU A 98 6.08 -10.35 5.21
C GLU A 98 5.93 -10.36 3.69
N ALA A 99 4.75 -10.71 3.16
CA ALA A 99 4.49 -10.66 1.71
C ALA A 99 4.47 -9.22 1.16
N LEU A 100 3.93 -8.27 1.93
CA LEU A 100 3.91 -6.85 1.57
C LEU A 100 5.32 -6.24 1.57
N LYS A 101 6.11 -6.55 2.59
CA LYS A 101 7.52 -6.19 2.67
C LYS A 101 8.31 -6.70 1.47
N GLN A 102 8.10 -7.96 1.06
CA GLN A 102 8.76 -8.51 -0.13
C GLN A 102 8.40 -7.74 -1.41
N LYS A 103 7.12 -7.37 -1.59
CA LYS A 103 6.68 -6.54 -2.73
C LYS A 103 7.31 -5.15 -2.71
N ALA A 104 7.35 -4.50 -1.54
CA ALA A 104 7.96 -3.19 -1.39
C ALA A 104 9.47 -3.23 -1.66
N VAL A 105 10.19 -4.22 -1.12
CA VAL A 105 11.63 -4.39 -1.38
C VAL A 105 11.90 -4.57 -2.87
N TYR A 106 11.17 -5.47 -3.53
CA TYR A 106 11.29 -5.67 -4.97
C TYR A 106 11.08 -4.36 -5.75
N ALA A 107 10.03 -3.62 -5.44
CA ALA A 107 9.74 -2.36 -6.14
C ALA A 107 10.83 -1.30 -5.91
N ILE A 108 11.36 -1.21 -4.69
CA ILE A 108 12.45 -0.28 -4.34
C ILE A 108 13.75 -0.67 -5.04
N GLU A 109 14.07 -1.95 -5.13
CA GLU A 109 15.26 -2.44 -5.83
C GLU A 109 15.19 -2.15 -7.33
N ALA A 110 14.07 -2.48 -7.98
CA ALA A 110 13.85 -2.18 -9.40
C ALA A 110 13.92 -0.66 -9.67
N LEU A 111 13.37 0.18 -8.79
CA LEU A 111 13.49 1.64 -8.91
C LEU A 111 14.93 2.15 -8.81
N LYS A 112 15.79 1.48 -8.04
CA LYS A 112 17.21 1.86 -7.93
C LYS A 112 17.95 1.53 -9.23
N GLU A 113 17.66 0.39 -9.84
CA GLU A 113 18.26 -0.04 -11.11
C GLU A 113 17.94 0.97 -12.23
N LEU A 114 16.69 1.45 -12.29
CA LEU A 114 16.26 2.47 -13.25
C LEU A 114 16.85 3.87 -13.02
N LYS A 115 17.48 4.15 -11.88
CA LYS A 115 18.16 5.43 -11.60
C LYS A 115 19.61 5.44 -12.08
N THR A 116 20.15 4.27 -12.42
CA THR A 116 21.54 4.10 -12.84
C THR A 116 21.75 4.18 -14.36
N ASP A 117 20.65 4.24 -15.14
CA ASP A 117 20.63 4.48 -16.60
C ASP A 117 20.31 5.95 -16.94
#